data_AF-A0A2E6WD15-F1
#
_entry.id   AF-A0A2E6WD15-F1
#
_cell.length_a   1.000
_cell.length_b   1.000
_cell.length_c   1.000
_cell.angle_alpha   90.00
_cell.angle_beta   90.00
_cell.angle_gamma   90.00
#
_symmetry.space_group_name_H-M   'P 1'
#
loop_
_entity.id
_entity.type
_entity.pdbx_description
1 polymer ?
#
loop_
_entity_poly.entity_id
_entity_poly.type
_entity_poly.pdbx_seq_one_letter_code
_entity_poly.pdbx_strand_id
1 'polypeptide(L)' 'MVGKRVFVAGSNGRLTAFEYKTGKQVWEFEAGGGFTGSPAVSQERLVIASNDGKVYCFGEK' A
#
# COMPACT_ATOMS: atom_id res chain seq x y z
N MET A 1 -4.71 -1.65 7.26
CA MET A 1 -3.68 -2.40 8.02
C MET A 1 -3.69 -3.83 7.52
N VAL A 2 -2.53 -4.45 7.36
CA VAL A 2 -2.38 -5.87 7.01
C VAL A 2 -1.39 -6.49 7.96
N GLY A 3 -1.80 -7.51 8.72
CA GLY A 3 -1.01 -8.05 9.83
C GLY A 3 -0.55 -6.94 10.79
N LYS A 4 0.76 -6.83 11.03
CA LYS A 4 1.39 -5.82 11.90
C LYS A 4 1.83 -4.54 11.16
N ARG A 5 1.35 -4.31 9.94
CA ARG A 5 1.77 -3.19 9.08
C ARG A 5 0.62 -2.23 8.77
N VAL A 6 0.89 -0.94 8.90
CA VAL A 6 0.03 0.17 8.46
C VAL A 6 0.53 0.66 7.10
N PHE A 7 -0.39 1.00 6.21
CA PHE A 7 -0.08 1.40 4.84
C PHE A 7 -0.67 2.78 4.58
N VAL A 8 0.13 3.65 3.98
CA VAL A 8 -0.29 4.98 3.54
C VAL A 8 -0.06 5.08 2.05
N ALA A 9 -1.14 5.24 1.30
CA ALA A 9 -1.12 5.39 -0.15
C ALA A 9 -1.45 6.86 -0.50
N GLY A 10 -0.57 7.49 -1.27
CA GLY A 10 -0.69 8.89 -1.65
C GLY A 10 -1.08 9.09 -3.11
N SER A 11 -1.69 10.24 -3.39
CA SER A 11 -1.96 10.72 -4.75
C SER A 11 -0.69 11.04 -5.55
N ASN A 12 0.46 11.13 -4.88
CA ASN A 12 1.78 11.24 -5.50
C ASN A 12 2.35 9.90 -6.00
N GLY A 13 1.59 8.81 -5.89
CA GLY A 13 1.99 7.48 -6.36
C GLY A 13 2.87 6.70 -5.39
N ARG A 14 3.02 7.21 -4.16
CA ARG A 14 3.82 6.55 -3.13
C ARG A 14 2.95 5.70 -2.21
N LEU A 15 3.37 4.46 -1.99
CA LEU A 15 2.81 3.57 -0.98
C LEU A 15 3.90 3.25 0.03
N THR A 16 3.71 3.67 1.27
CA THR A 16 4.67 3.44 2.35
C THR A 16 4.07 2.51 3.40
N ALA A 17 4.84 1.53 3.85
CA ALA A 17 4.44 0.61 4.92
C ALA A 17 5.21 0.91 6.21
N PHE A 18 4.49 0.90 7.32
CA PHE A 18 5.00 1.19 8.66
C PHE A 18 4.70 0.04 9.62
N GLU A 19 5.59 -0.18 10.58
CA GLU A 19 5.32 -1.07 11.71
C GLU A 19 4.31 -0.40 12.66
N TYR A 20 3.29 -1.16 13.10
CA TYR A 20 2.13 -0.53 13.72
C TYR A 20 2.38 0.08 15.11
N LYS A 21 3.30 -0.46 15.91
CA LYS A 21 3.55 0.01 17.28
C LYS A 21 4.45 1.24 17.32
N THR A 22 5.46 1.24 16.47
CA THR A 22 6.57 2.20 16.48
C THR A 22 6.41 3.28 15.43
N GLY A 23 5.58 3.04 14.40
CA GLY A 23 5.48 3.92 13.24
C GLY A 23 6.76 3.92 12.38
N LYS A 24 7.70 2.99 12.61
CA LYS A 24 8.92 2.91 11.82
C LYS A 24 8.58 2.45 10.40
N GLN A 25 9.07 3.18 9.40
CA GLN A 25 8.98 2.78 8.00
C GLN A 25 9.70 1.45 7.77
N VAL A 26 9.00 0.50 7.16
CA VAL A 26 9.51 -0.84 6.82
C VAL A 26 9.97 -0.86 5.37
N TRP A 27 9.16 -0.32 4.46
CA TRP A 27 9.46 -0.24 3.04
C TRP A 27 8.60 0.83 2.36
N GLU A 28 8.98 1.15 1.13
CA GLU A 28 8.25 2.06 0.26
C GLU A 28 8.20 1.52 -1.18
N PHE A 29 7.12 1.83 -1.88
CA PHE A 29 6.91 1.53 -3.29
C PHE A 29 6.41 2.77 -4.03
N GLU A 30 6.91 2.98 -5.25
CA GLU A 30 6.50 4.06 -6.13
C GLU A 30 5.83 3.48 -7.39
N ALA A 31 4.58 3.87 -7.61
CA ALA A 31 3.81 3.54 -8.81
C ALA A 31 4.02 4.59 -9.91
N GLY A 32 3.56 4.30 -11.13
CA GLY A 32 3.61 5.27 -12.24
C GLY A 32 2.56 6.38 -12.14
N GLY A 33 1.64 6.29 -11.18
CA GLY A 33 0.57 7.24 -10.96
C GLY A 33 0.05 7.20 -9.52
N GLY A 34 -0.76 8.20 -9.16
CA GLY A 34 -1.35 8.36 -7.84
C GLY A 34 -2.27 7.20 -7.43
N PHE A 35 -2.17 6.76 -6.17
CA PHE A 35 -3.14 5.85 -5.60
C PHE A 35 -4.41 6.62 -5.22
N THR A 36 -5.45 6.46 -6.03
CA THR A 36 -6.74 7.15 -5.87
C THR A 36 -7.88 6.21 -5.49
N GLY A 37 -7.70 4.90 -5.72
CA GLY A 37 -8.66 3.88 -5.32
C GLY A 37 -8.64 3.63 -3.82
N SER A 38 -9.78 3.19 -3.27
CA SER A 38 -9.83 2.70 -1.89
C SER A 38 -9.04 1.38 -1.76
N PRO A 39 -8.14 1.25 -0.77
CA PRO A 39 -7.45 0.00 -0.51
C PRO A 39 -8.42 -1.08 -0.02
N ALA A 40 -8.27 -2.30 -0.51
CA ALA A 40 -8.96 -3.49 -0.03
C ALA A 40 -7.96 -4.46 0.63
N VAL A 41 -8.38 -5.13 1.70
CA VAL A 41 -7.54 -6.09 2.42
C VAL A 41 -8.26 -7.43 2.53
N SER A 42 -7.59 -8.51 2.11
CA SER A 42 -8.05 -9.88 2.29
C SER A 42 -6.88 -10.84 2.28
N GLN A 43 -6.95 -11.92 3.06
CA GLN A 43 -5.91 -12.97 3.11
C GLN A 43 -4.49 -12.41 3.25
N GLU A 44 -4.30 -11.47 4.17
CA GLU A 44 -3.00 -10.81 4.41
C GLU A 44 -2.39 -10.10 3.19
N ARG A 45 -3.24 -9.68 2.24
CA ARG A 45 -2.85 -8.92 1.06
C ARG A 45 -3.58 -7.59 1.01
N LEU A 46 -2.87 -6.54 0.58
CA LEU A 46 -3.39 -5.23 0.25
C LEU A 46 -3.56 -5.13 -1.27
N VAL A 47 -4.74 -4.77 -1.73
CA VAL A 47 -5.01 -4.47 -3.14
C VAL A 47 -5.41 -3.01 -3.28
N ILE A 48 -4.83 -2.29 -4.24
CA ILE A 48 -5.14 -0.87 -4.46
C ILE A 48 -4.98 -0.49 -5.94
N ALA A 49 -5.90 0.32 -6.44
CA ALA A 49 -5.87 0.85 -7.79
C ALA A 49 -5.11 2.19 -7.86
N SER A 50 -4.38 2.38 -8.96
CA SER A 50 -3.67 3.62 -9.28
C SER A 50 -4.22 4.27 -10.56
N ASN A 51 -4.04 5.58 -10.68
CA ASN A 51 -4.37 6.38 -11.86
C ASN A 51 -3.51 6.03 -13.10
N ASP A 52 -2.46 5.22 -12.96
CA ASP A 52 -1.70 4.70 -14.10
C ASP A 52 -2.40 3.52 -14.81
N GLY A 53 -3.64 3.22 -14.42
CA GLY A 53 -4.45 2.15 -15.00
C GLY A 53 -4.13 0.76 -14.45
N LYS A 54 -3.31 0.65 -13.40
CA LYS A 54 -2.93 -0.62 -12.80
C LYS A 54 -3.58 -0.86 -11.45
N VAL A 55 -3.76 -2.13 -11.13
CA VAL A 55 -4.10 -2.60 -9.79
C VAL A 55 -2.89 -3.32 -9.21
N TYR A 56 -2.47 -2.89 -8.03
CA TYR A 56 -1.33 -3.44 -7.32
C TYR A 56 -1.80 -4.34 -6.18
N CYS A 57 -1.05 -5.43 -5.95
CA CYS A 57 -1.26 -6.35 -4.84
C CYS A 57 0.04 -6.49 -4.03
N PHE A 58 -0.04 -6.27 -2.72
CA PHE A 58 1.09 -6.36 -1.80
C PHE A 58 0.81 -7.39 -0.72
N GLY A 59 1.74 -8.33 -0.52
CA GLY A 59 1.66 -9.41 0.47
C GLY A 59 2.78 -10.42 0.23
N GLU A 60 2.76 -11.53 0.96
CA GLU A 60 3.67 -12.64 0.70
C GLU A 60 3.34 -13.33 -0.64
N LYS A 61 4.38 -13.86 -1.29
CA LYS A 61 4.23 -14.64 -2.53
C LYS A 61 3.48 -15.94 -2.29
#